data_AF-X0BPW3-F1
#
_entry.id   AF-X0BPW3-F1
#
_cell.length_a   1.000
_cell.length_b   1.000
_cell.length_c   1.000
_cell.angle_alpha   90.00
_cell.angle_beta   90.00
_cell.angle_gamma   90.00
#
_symmetry.space_group_name_H-M   'P 1'
#
loop_
_entity.id
_entity.type
_entity.pdbx_description
1 polymer ?
#
loop_
_entity_poly.entity_id
_entity_poly.type
_entity_poly.pdbx_seq_one_letter_code
_entity_poly.pdbx_strand_id
1 'polypeptide(L)'
;MPLTSITIIIAPYHVGLYDHRVGGGPLRIMSHGIDKELSKLAPVSFINIGPVDEFEGEIGRTFEILRRISNAVSKAVSNNSFPLVLSGNCYASTATMAGLNQARPTSSTAKTGVLWLDAHDDLDTPSTHENGYLDAMAASMMTGTSWHTLMKTVPGHQPVDVKRMIYCGLRDVSEIQRKTVKDAGIDVIWGDANKKVDFTSALAETLDRRDDIQEAHIHFDLDVLDDSLGRVNEFPSPGGFLPKDVMGVGTPHQHKQRREPQQLDQKSWYSIDKYALFSLAASRKALHPIAEDILYHDFAPGYGNSELSELYTYGHRLNQFMRTVGRRKDLAEKVRMIFVHAKHSNTDVKQIVLSLKQ
;
A
#
# COMPACT_ATOMS: atom_id res chain seq x y z
N MET A 1 -14.22 -5.22 -3.19
CA MET A 1 -14.77 -5.98 -2.05
C MET A 1 -13.65 -6.15 -1.04
N PRO A 2 -13.91 -6.15 0.27
CA PRO A 2 -12.85 -6.39 1.26
C PRO A 2 -12.34 -7.83 1.11
N LEU A 3 -11.02 -8.01 1.09
CA LEU A 3 -10.39 -9.32 0.98
C LEU A 3 -10.83 -10.22 2.15
N THR A 4 -11.17 -11.48 1.86
CA THR A 4 -11.73 -12.41 2.86
C THR A 4 -10.74 -13.47 3.33
N SER A 5 -9.59 -13.59 2.68
CA SER A 5 -8.56 -14.59 2.96
C SER A 5 -7.20 -14.15 2.40
N ILE A 6 -6.16 -14.92 2.68
CA ILE A 6 -4.82 -14.80 2.08
C ILE A 6 -4.52 -16.09 1.30
N THR A 7 -4.05 -15.97 0.07
CA THR A 7 -3.54 -17.10 -0.71
C THR A 7 -2.04 -16.97 -0.85
N ILE A 8 -1.29 -17.89 -0.24
CA ILE A 8 0.16 -17.96 -0.34
C ILE A 8 0.51 -18.77 -1.60
N ILE A 9 1.12 -18.11 -2.57
CA ILE A 9 1.57 -18.70 -3.83
C ILE A 9 3.07 -18.96 -3.71
N ILE A 10 3.47 -20.23 -3.74
CA ILE A 10 4.85 -20.65 -3.45
C ILE A 10 5.54 -21.02 -4.77
N ALA A 11 6.57 -20.25 -5.14
CA ALA A 11 7.39 -20.42 -6.32
C ALA A 11 8.87 -20.62 -5.94
N PRO A 12 9.26 -21.83 -5.47
CA PRO A 12 10.57 -22.10 -4.89
C PRO A 12 11.61 -22.42 -5.98
N TYR A 13 11.84 -21.46 -6.87
CA TYR A 13 12.70 -21.64 -8.04
C TYR A 13 13.79 -20.57 -8.11
N HIS A 14 14.95 -20.97 -8.61
CA HIS A 14 15.96 -20.09 -9.18
C HIS A 14 16.10 -20.42 -10.67
N VAL A 15 15.58 -19.55 -11.55
CA VAL A 15 15.62 -19.74 -13.03
C VAL A 15 15.19 -21.14 -13.51
N GLY A 16 14.14 -21.69 -12.89
CA GLY A 16 13.62 -23.03 -13.22
C GLY A 16 14.23 -24.19 -12.43
N LEU A 17 15.23 -23.96 -11.59
CA LEU A 17 15.80 -24.96 -10.67
C LEU A 17 15.07 -24.92 -9.32
N TYR A 18 14.46 -26.03 -8.93
CA TYR A 18 13.71 -26.16 -7.67
C TYR A 18 14.63 -26.13 -6.46
N ASP A 19 14.26 -25.40 -5.41
CA ASP A 19 14.97 -25.36 -4.11
C ASP A 19 16.49 -25.14 -4.24
N HIS A 20 16.87 -24.28 -5.17
CA HIS A 20 18.26 -23.96 -5.47
C HIS A 20 18.54 -22.48 -5.27
N ARG A 21 19.64 -22.13 -4.58
CA ARG A 21 20.02 -20.74 -4.24
C ARG A 21 18.82 -19.96 -3.66
N VAL A 22 18.49 -18.80 -4.24
CA VAL A 22 17.35 -17.97 -3.83
C VAL A 22 16.00 -18.70 -3.96
N GLY A 23 15.91 -19.74 -4.82
CA GLY A 23 14.76 -20.63 -4.93
C GLY A 23 14.42 -21.41 -3.65
N GLY A 24 15.38 -21.60 -2.73
CA GLY A 24 15.11 -22.18 -1.40
C GLY A 24 14.50 -21.19 -0.40
N GLY A 25 14.55 -19.89 -0.70
CA GLY A 25 14.02 -18.80 0.15
C GLY A 25 12.55 -18.99 0.53
N PRO A 26 11.62 -19.20 -0.43
CA PRO A 26 10.21 -19.45 -0.14
C PRO A 26 9.97 -20.61 0.82
N LEU A 27 10.68 -21.73 0.62
CA LEU A 27 10.55 -22.91 1.50
C LEU A 27 11.10 -22.62 2.90
N ARG A 28 12.19 -21.87 2.99
CA ARG A 28 12.77 -21.42 4.27
C ARG A 28 11.82 -20.51 5.03
N ILE A 29 11.21 -19.52 4.38
CA ILE A 29 10.22 -18.62 5.01
C ILE A 29 9.03 -19.44 5.52
N MET A 30 8.53 -20.36 4.69
CA MET A 30 7.46 -21.28 5.07
C MET A 30 7.82 -22.15 6.28
N SER A 31 9.05 -22.68 6.35
CA SER A 31 9.49 -23.51 7.48
C SER A 31 9.55 -22.76 8.81
N HIS A 32 9.55 -21.41 8.78
CA HIS A 32 9.54 -20.55 9.97
C HIS A 32 8.12 -20.13 10.40
N GLY A 33 7.09 -20.66 9.74
CA GLY A 33 5.70 -20.54 10.20
C GLY A 33 5.01 -19.24 9.79
N ILE A 34 5.40 -18.62 8.66
CA ILE A 34 4.71 -17.43 8.15
C ILE A 34 3.21 -17.68 7.95
N ASP A 35 2.84 -18.89 7.54
CA ASP A 35 1.45 -19.33 7.40
C ASP A 35 0.69 -19.29 8.72
N LYS A 36 1.33 -19.73 9.81
CA LYS A 36 0.74 -19.70 11.15
C LYS A 36 0.53 -18.26 11.61
N GLU A 37 1.49 -17.38 11.37
CA GLU A 37 1.34 -15.96 11.71
C GLU A 37 0.24 -15.28 10.89
N LEU A 38 0.19 -15.51 9.57
CA LEU A 38 -0.84 -14.96 8.69
C LEU A 38 -2.23 -15.53 8.99
N SER A 39 -2.33 -16.78 9.43
CA SER A 39 -3.60 -17.41 9.82
C SER A 39 -4.29 -16.74 11.02
N LYS A 40 -3.53 -15.99 11.83
CA LYS A 40 -4.08 -15.17 12.93
C LYS A 40 -4.82 -13.93 12.41
N LEU A 41 -4.51 -13.48 11.19
CA LEU A 41 -5.09 -12.29 10.56
C LEU A 41 -6.30 -12.63 9.70
N ALA A 42 -6.20 -13.71 8.89
CA ALA A 42 -7.26 -14.15 7.99
C ALA A 42 -7.09 -15.64 7.64
N PRO A 43 -8.13 -16.32 7.13
CA PRO A 43 -7.99 -17.68 6.59
C PRO A 43 -6.89 -17.73 5.50
N VAL A 44 -6.01 -18.72 5.59
CA VAL A 44 -4.89 -18.91 4.65
C VAL A 44 -5.14 -20.12 3.76
N SER A 45 -4.87 -19.98 2.47
CA SER A 45 -4.82 -21.09 1.51
C SER A 45 -3.51 -21.07 0.73
N PHE A 46 -3.20 -22.16 0.02
CA PHE A 46 -1.92 -22.34 -0.66
C PHE A 46 -2.09 -22.72 -2.11
N ILE A 47 -1.21 -22.18 -2.96
CA ILE A 47 -1.00 -22.65 -4.33
C ILE A 47 0.49 -22.89 -4.52
N ASN A 48 0.87 -24.11 -4.87
CA ASN A 48 2.24 -24.43 -5.29
C ASN A 48 2.31 -24.38 -6.82
N ILE A 49 3.34 -23.74 -7.37
CA ILE A 49 3.56 -23.64 -8.82
C ILE A 49 3.83 -25.00 -9.48
N GLY A 50 4.20 -26.01 -8.70
CA GLY A 50 4.46 -27.37 -9.18
C GLY A 50 5.71 -27.46 -10.06
N PRO A 51 6.16 -28.68 -10.39
CA PRO A 51 7.40 -28.92 -11.15
C PRO A 51 7.32 -28.33 -12.56
N VAL A 52 8.48 -27.90 -13.08
CA VAL A 52 8.64 -27.39 -14.45
C VAL A 52 9.74 -28.11 -15.21
N ASP A 53 10.25 -29.23 -14.70
CA ASP A 53 11.39 -29.95 -15.27
C ASP A 53 11.19 -30.41 -16.72
N GLU A 54 9.93 -30.60 -17.12
CA GLU A 54 9.51 -30.98 -18.47
C GLU A 54 9.64 -29.85 -19.51
N PHE A 55 9.86 -28.61 -19.07
CA PHE A 55 9.99 -27.44 -19.96
C PHE A 55 11.44 -27.20 -20.38
N GLU A 56 11.59 -26.62 -21.56
CA GLU A 56 12.86 -26.40 -22.26
C GLU A 56 13.79 -25.42 -21.52
N GLY A 57 14.90 -25.93 -20.98
CA GLY A 57 15.98 -25.12 -20.39
C GLY A 57 15.55 -24.13 -19.30
N GLU A 58 16.48 -23.31 -18.82
CA GLU A 58 16.21 -22.33 -17.77
C GLU A 58 15.19 -21.27 -18.21
N ILE A 59 15.28 -20.81 -19.46
CA ILE A 59 14.37 -19.81 -20.03
C ILE A 59 12.95 -20.39 -20.12
N GLY A 60 12.74 -21.53 -20.76
CA GLY A 60 11.40 -22.09 -20.92
C GLY A 60 10.74 -22.45 -19.58
N ARG A 61 11.53 -22.97 -18.64
CA ARG A 61 11.09 -23.22 -17.25
C ARG A 61 10.70 -21.93 -16.54
N THR A 62 11.51 -20.87 -16.66
CA THR A 62 11.23 -19.56 -16.05
C THR A 62 9.93 -18.96 -16.58
N PHE A 63 9.74 -18.95 -17.90
CA PHE A 63 8.51 -18.41 -18.48
C PHE A 63 7.29 -19.26 -18.17
N GLU A 64 7.45 -20.56 -17.96
CA GLU A 64 6.36 -21.39 -17.44
C GLU A 64 6.02 -21.04 -15.99
N ILE A 65 7.01 -20.85 -15.12
CA ILE A 65 6.80 -20.36 -13.76
C ILE A 65 6.02 -19.04 -13.77
N LEU A 66 6.41 -18.08 -14.63
CA LEU A 66 5.69 -16.81 -14.79
C LEU A 66 4.22 -17.01 -15.18
N ARG A 67 3.92 -17.89 -16.15
CA ARG A 67 2.54 -18.19 -16.54
C ARG A 67 1.73 -18.76 -15.38
N ARG A 68 2.31 -19.68 -14.62
CA ARG A 68 1.64 -20.33 -13.48
C ARG A 68 1.42 -19.36 -12.32
N ILE A 69 2.39 -18.48 -12.03
CA ILE A 69 2.24 -17.42 -11.02
C ILE A 69 1.09 -16.48 -11.42
N SER A 70 1.07 -16.01 -12.67
CA SER A 70 0.00 -15.13 -13.15
C SER A 70 -1.39 -15.77 -12.98
N ASN A 71 -1.56 -17.02 -13.43
CA ASN A 71 -2.81 -17.76 -13.26
C ASN A 71 -3.17 -17.98 -11.79
N ALA A 72 -2.20 -18.27 -10.92
CA ALA A 72 -2.42 -18.46 -9.49
C ALA A 72 -2.87 -17.16 -8.80
N VAL A 73 -2.24 -16.04 -9.13
CA VAL A 73 -2.61 -14.71 -8.64
C VAL A 73 -4.00 -14.34 -9.13
N SER A 74 -4.29 -14.55 -10.41
CA SER A 74 -5.60 -14.28 -10.98
C SER A 74 -6.69 -15.06 -10.25
N LYS A 75 -6.47 -16.36 -10.02
CA LYS A 75 -7.37 -17.22 -9.24
C LYS A 75 -7.57 -16.73 -7.81
N ALA A 76 -6.50 -16.34 -7.11
CA ALA A 76 -6.58 -15.81 -5.75
C ALA A 76 -7.44 -14.55 -5.69
N VAL A 77 -7.21 -13.60 -6.60
CA VAL A 77 -7.97 -12.35 -6.67
C VAL A 77 -9.43 -12.59 -7.03
N SER A 78 -9.72 -13.48 -7.99
CA SER A 78 -11.10 -13.87 -8.34
C SER A 78 -11.86 -14.51 -7.16
N ASN A 79 -11.14 -15.17 -6.25
CA ASN A 79 -11.68 -15.72 -5.01
C ASN A 79 -11.72 -14.70 -3.86
N ASN A 80 -11.48 -13.40 -4.15
CA ASN A 80 -11.44 -12.32 -3.16
C ASN A 80 -10.40 -12.59 -2.04
N SER A 81 -9.30 -13.24 -2.40
CA SER A 81 -8.17 -13.56 -1.53
C SER A 81 -6.99 -12.67 -1.85
N PHE A 82 -6.25 -12.23 -0.82
CA PHE A 82 -5.02 -11.46 -0.99
C PHE A 82 -3.90 -12.38 -1.50
N PRO A 83 -3.34 -12.16 -2.70
CA PRO A 83 -2.23 -12.96 -3.19
C PRO A 83 -0.92 -12.53 -2.51
N LEU A 84 -0.31 -13.45 -1.74
CA LEU A 84 1.05 -13.31 -1.25
C LEU A 84 1.94 -14.28 -2.03
N VAL A 85 2.79 -13.75 -2.91
CA VAL A 85 3.73 -14.58 -3.68
C VAL A 85 5.05 -14.67 -2.94
N LEU A 86 5.44 -15.89 -2.55
CA LEU A 86 6.77 -16.19 -2.05
C LEU A 86 7.58 -16.79 -3.20
N SER A 87 8.53 -16.02 -3.71
CA SER A 87 9.36 -16.38 -4.85
C SER A 87 10.84 -16.31 -4.48
N GLY A 88 11.65 -17.15 -5.13
CA GLY A 88 13.11 -17.00 -5.08
C GLY A 88 13.61 -15.88 -5.99
N ASN A 89 12.84 -15.50 -7.01
CA ASN A 89 13.28 -14.55 -8.03
C ASN A 89 12.36 -13.33 -8.20
N CYS A 90 12.94 -12.17 -8.53
CA CYS A 90 12.24 -10.89 -8.70
C CYS A 90 11.25 -10.88 -9.87
N TYR A 91 11.50 -11.66 -10.93
CA TYR A 91 10.61 -11.73 -12.08
C TYR A 91 9.19 -12.22 -11.73
N ALA A 92 9.00 -12.87 -10.57
CA ALA A 92 7.67 -13.22 -10.07
C ALA A 92 6.77 -12.00 -9.81
N SER A 93 7.37 -10.84 -9.53
CA SER A 93 6.69 -9.55 -9.45
C SER A 93 5.97 -9.21 -10.75
N THR A 94 6.64 -9.44 -11.89
CA THR A 94 6.08 -9.24 -13.23
C THR A 94 4.89 -10.16 -13.50
N ALA A 95 5.01 -11.44 -13.15
CA ALA A 95 3.89 -12.38 -13.26
C ALA A 95 2.73 -12.04 -12.29
N THR A 96 3.04 -11.50 -11.11
CA THR A 96 2.04 -11.07 -10.15
C THR A 96 1.22 -9.93 -10.73
N MET A 97 1.87 -8.90 -11.27
CA MET A 97 1.19 -7.81 -11.96
C MET A 97 0.35 -8.30 -13.15
N ALA A 98 0.88 -9.25 -13.93
CA ALA A 98 0.12 -9.89 -15.02
C ALA A 98 -1.14 -10.60 -14.50
N GLY A 99 -1.06 -11.32 -13.37
CA GLY A 99 -2.21 -11.99 -12.76
C GLY A 99 -3.25 -11.03 -12.19
N LEU A 100 -2.82 -9.90 -11.61
CA LEU A 100 -3.70 -8.81 -11.18
C LEU A 100 -4.48 -8.24 -12.37
N ASN A 101 -3.79 -7.97 -13.48
CA ASN A 101 -4.40 -7.51 -14.72
C ASN A 101 -5.37 -8.54 -15.31
N GLN A 102 -5.02 -9.83 -15.28
CA GLN A 102 -5.86 -10.92 -15.75
C GLN A 102 -7.18 -11.01 -14.95
N ALA A 103 -7.12 -10.85 -13.63
CA ALA A 103 -8.31 -10.87 -12.79
C ALA A 103 -9.20 -9.63 -12.94
N ARG A 104 -8.66 -8.52 -13.46
CA ARG A 104 -9.37 -7.22 -13.57
C ARG A 104 -9.15 -6.57 -14.95
N PRO A 105 -9.78 -7.08 -16.02
CA PRO A 105 -9.35 -6.77 -17.38
C PRO A 105 -9.56 -5.33 -17.91
N THR A 106 -10.13 -4.36 -17.17
CA THR A 106 -10.38 -2.98 -17.67
C THR A 106 -10.47 -1.91 -16.57
N SER A 107 -10.16 -0.65 -16.95
CA SER A 107 -10.20 0.69 -16.29
C SER A 107 -9.80 0.86 -14.81
N SER A 108 -10.01 -0.15 -13.98
CA SER A 108 -9.58 -0.28 -12.59
C SER A 108 -8.06 -0.47 -12.45
N THR A 109 -7.44 -1.26 -13.34
CA THR A 109 -5.97 -1.49 -13.35
C THR A 109 -5.18 -0.28 -13.84
N ALA A 110 -5.84 0.64 -14.55
CA ALA A 110 -5.28 1.92 -14.94
C ALA A 110 -5.04 2.85 -13.73
N LYS A 111 -5.15 2.36 -12.49
CA LYS A 111 -4.75 3.06 -11.26
C LYS A 111 -3.91 2.20 -10.32
N THR A 112 -3.47 1.03 -10.77
CA THR A 112 -2.52 0.20 -10.03
C THR A 112 -1.10 0.73 -10.29
N GLY A 113 -0.43 1.15 -9.24
CA GLY A 113 0.99 1.48 -9.22
C GLY A 113 1.84 0.27 -8.82
N VAL A 114 3.15 0.40 -8.97
CA VAL A 114 4.12 -0.60 -8.51
C VAL A 114 5.07 0.05 -7.53
N LEU A 115 5.08 -0.43 -6.30
CA LEU A 115 6.07 -0.05 -5.31
C LEU A 115 7.18 -1.10 -5.34
N TRP A 116 8.36 -0.69 -5.81
CA TRP A 116 9.53 -1.55 -5.95
C TRP A 116 10.51 -1.27 -4.81
N LEU A 117 10.48 -2.13 -3.79
CA LEU A 117 11.33 -2.06 -2.61
C LEU A 117 12.52 -3.00 -2.83
N ASP A 118 13.67 -2.44 -3.18
CA ASP A 118 14.82 -3.19 -3.67
C ASP A 118 16.11 -2.36 -3.51
N ALA A 119 17.27 -3.01 -3.39
CA ALA A 119 18.56 -2.34 -3.48
C ALA A 119 18.97 -2.03 -4.94
N HIS A 120 18.42 -2.78 -5.90
CA HIS A 120 18.75 -2.80 -7.33
C HIS A 120 17.55 -2.39 -8.20
N ASP A 121 17.80 -1.88 -9.42
CA ASP A 121 16.73 -1.35 -10.27
C ASP A 121 15.98 -2.40 -11.11
N ASP A 122 16.59 -3.55 -11.38
CA ASP A 122 16.04 -4.62 -12.22
C ASP A 122 15.55 -4.20 -13.64
N LEU A 123 16.06 -3.08 -14.16
CA LEU A 123 15.72 -2.53 -15.48
C LEU A 123 16.69 -2.95 -16.59
N ASP A 124 17.66 -3.81 -16.29
CA ASP A 124 18.55 -4.33 -17.31
C ASP A 124 17.80 -5.17 -18.35
N THR A 125 18.40 -5.30 -19.52
CA THR A 125 17.89 -6.09 -20.63
C THR A 125 18.92 -7.15 -21.03
N PRO A 126 18.55 -8.17 -21.82
CA PRO A 126 19.52 -9.11 -22.39
C PRO A 126 20.66 -8.43 -23.17
N SER A 127 20.46 -7.19 -23.61
CA SER A 127 21.46 -6.41 -24.37
C SER A 127 22.35 -5.52 -23.49
N THR A 128 21.97 -5.25 -22.23
CA THR A 128 22.72 -4.36 -21.33
C THR A 128 23.36 -5.09 -20.16
N HIS A 129 22.82 -6.25 -19.79
CA HIS A 129 23.30 -6.99 -18.65
C HIS A 129 24.53 -7.84 -18.97
N GLU A 130 25.56 -7.76 -18.13
CA GLU A 130 26.86 -8.36 -18.43
C GLU A 130 27.09 -9.74 -17.79
N ASN A 131 26.38 -10.08 -16.71
CA ASN A 131 26.67 -11.30 -15.93
C ASN A 131 25.65 -12.45 -16.11
N GLY A 132 24.55 -12.22 -16.83
CA GLY A 132 23.53 -13.23 -17.13
C GLY A 132 22.52 -13.56 -16.03
N TYR A 133 22.62 -12.97 -14.84
CA TYR A 133 21.60 -13.01 -13.77
C TYR A 133 20.26 -12.43 -14.25
N LEU A 134 19.26 -13.31 -14.43
CA LEU A 134 17.98 -12.97 -15.06
C LEU A 134 17.12 -12.01 -14.23
N ASP A 135 17.28 -12.02 -12.91
CA ASP A 135 16.45 -11.20 -12.00
C ASP A 135 16.69 -9.71 -12.16
N ALA A 136 17.90 -9.31 -12.57
CA ALA A 136 18.24 -7.94 -12.94
C ALA A 136 17.39 -7.38 -14.11
N MET A 137 16.53 -8.20 -14.70
CA MET A 137 15.62 -7.83 -15.80
C MET A 137 14.14 -7.87 -15.40
N ALA A 138 13.81 -8.07 -14.12
CA ALA A 138 12.42 -8.23 -13.69
C ALA A 138 11.57 -6.99 -14.00
N ALA A 139 12.04 -5.79 -13.67
CA ALA A 139 11.33 -4.54 -13.96
C ALA A 139 11.30 -4.22 -15.47
N SER A 140 12.34 -4.58 -16.22
CA SER A 140 12.33 -4.43 -17.69
C SER A 140 11.30 -5.35 -18.37
N MET A 141 11.13 -6.58 -17.86
CA MET A 141 10.05 -7.48 -18.30
C MET A 141 8.66 -6.91 -17.96
N MET A 142 8.51 -6.28 -16.79
CA MET A 142 7.26 -5.66 -16.34
C MET A 142 6.86 -4.45 -17.19
N THR A 143 7.82 -3.57 -17.46
CA THR A 143 7.63 -2.35 -18.27
C THR A 143 7.61 -2.64 -19.78
N GLY A 144 7.83 -3.90 -20.17
CA GLY A 144 7.76 -4.35 -21.56
C GLY A 144 8.94 -3.93 -22.41
N THR A 145 10.09 -3.62 -21.80
CA THR A 145 11.34 -3.22 -22.47
C THR A 145 12.28 -4.39 -22.74
N SER A 146 12.00 -5.59 -22.22
CA SER A 146 12.75 -6.81 -22.49
C SER A 146 11.84 -8.04 -22.69
N TRP A 147 12.42 -9.12 -23.23
CA TRP A 147 11.78 -10.44 -23.37
C TRP A 147 10.39 -10.45 -24.04
N HIS A 148 10.14 -9.50 -24.96
CA HIS A 148 8.79 -9.17 -25.46
C HIS A 148 7.94 -10.37 -25.90
N THR A 149 8.51 -11.26 -26.72
CA THR A 149 7.76 -12.41 -27.27
C THR A 149 7.39 -13.43 -26.20
N LEU A 150 8.30 -13.70 -25.26
CA LEU A 150 8.05 -14.64 -24.18
C LEU A 150 7.11 -14.04 -23.13
N MET A 151 7.25 -12.74 -22.80
CA MET A 151 6.32 -12.05 -21.91
C MET A 151 4.88 -12.01 -22.45
N LYS A 152 4.69 -11.89 -23.77
CA LYS A 152 3.35 -11.99 -24.40
C LYS A 152 2.65 -13.33 -24.14
N THR A 153 3.40 -14.38 -23.80
CA THR A 153 2.82 -15.69 -23.46
C THR A 153 2.35 -15.79 -22.00
N VAL A 154 2.65 -14.80 -21.16
CA VAL A 154 2.21 -14.73 -19.76
C VAL A 154 0.79 -14.15 -19.71
N PRO A 155 -0.22 -14.91 -19.24
CA PRO A 155 -1.61 -14.44 -19.19
C PRO A 155 -1.72 -13.11 -18.44
N GLY A 156 -2.47 -12.16 -19.02
CA GLY A 156 -2.68 -10.84 -18.41
C GLY A 156 -1.49 -9.89 -18.42
N HIS A 157 -0.33 -10.28 -19.00
CA HIS A 157 0.77 -9.34 -19.15
C HIS A 157 0.35 -8.18 -20.06
N GLN A 158 0.55 -6.98 -19.53
CA GLN A 158 0.45 -5.70 -20.22
C GLN A 158 1.61 -4.85 -19.69
N PRO A 159 2.41 -4.20 -20.55
CA PRO A 159 3.48 -3.33 -20.11
C PRO A 159 2.99 -2.27 -19.12
N VAL A 160 3.61 -2.20 -17.95
CA VAL A 160 3.35 -1.13 -16.98
C VAL A 160 4.02 0.14 -17.47
N ASP A 161 3.29 1.26 -17.49
CA ASP A 161 3.92 2.57 -17.68
C ASP A 161 4.92 2.79 -16.54
N VAL A 162 6.19 2.93 -16.90
CA VAL A 162 7.32 3.07 -15.98
C VAL A 162 7.13 4.23 -14.98
N LYS A 163 6.34 5.27 -15.34
CA LYS A 163 5.99 6.38 -14.44
C LYS A 163 5.06 5.98 -13.29
N ARG A 164 4.42 4.81 -13.37
CA ARG A 164 3.59 4.23 -12.29
C ARG A 164 4.41 3.43 -11.29
N MET A 165 5.71 3.26 -11.56
CA MET A 165 6.63 2.67 -10.61
C MET A 165 7.12 3.73 -9.63
N ILE A 166 7.30 3.33 -8.38
CA ILE A 166 8.02 4.08 -7.35
C ILE A 166 9.08 3.14 -6.82
N TYR A 167 10.34 3.52 -6.94
CA TYR A 167 11.45 2.81 -6.31
C TYR A 167 11.70 3.34 -4.91
N CYS A 168 11.99 2.46 -3.96
CA CYS A 168 12.45 2.86 -2.64
C CYS A 168 13.52 1.90 -2.13
N GLY A 169 14.71 2.44 -1.83
CA GLY A 169 15.84 1.64 -1.35
C GLY A 169 17.01 1.51 -2.34
N LEU A 170 16.85 1.97 -3.59
CA LEU A 170 17.89 1.85 -4.62
C LEU A 170 19.19 2.50 -4.16
N ARG A 171 20.25 1.70 -4.12
CA ARG A 171 21.55 2.15 -3.62
C ARG A 171 22.72 1.37 -4.22
N ASP A 172 22.50 0.12 -4.61
CA ASP A 172 23.48 -0.69 -5.33
C ASP A 172 23.16 -0.70 -6.83
N VAL A 173 23.49 0.41 -7.47
CA VAL A 173 23.30 0.59 -8.92
C VAL A 173 24.52 1.27 -9.52
N SER A 174 24.92 0.82 -10.70
CA SER A 174 25.95 1.48 -11.50
C SER A 174 25.52 2.89 -11.93
N GLU A 175 26.46 3.70 -12.41
CA GLU A 175 26.15 5.03 -12.95
C GLU A 175 25.20 4.96 -14.16
N ILE A 176 25.36 3.94 -15.01
CA ILE A 176 24.52 3.71 -16.18
C ILE A 176 23.10 3.37 -15.75
N GLN A 177 22.94 2.39 -14.86
CA GLN A 177 21.64 2.03 -14.27
C GLN A 177 20.97 3.24 -13.61
N ARG A 178 21.69 3.99 -12.77
CA ARG A 178 21.20 5.22 -12.16
C ARG A 178 20.70 6.24 -13.19
N LYS A 179 21.43 6.39 -14.30
CA LYS A 179 21.02 7.26 -15.41
C LYS A 179 19.76 6.74 -16.08
N THR A 180 19.67 5.43 -16.37
CA THR A 180 18.48 4.78 -16.94
C THR A 180 17.23 5.05 -16.11
N VAL A 181 17.29 4.85 -14.79
CA VAL A 181 16.16 5.11 -13.89
C VAL A 181 15.73 6.58 -13.93
N LYS A 182 16.69 7.51 -13.90
CA LYS A 182 16.42 8.95 -13.94
C LYS A 182 15.82 9.40 -15.27
N ASP A 183 16.40 8.93 -16.39
CA ASP A 183 15.93 9.26 -17.74
C ASP A 183 14.51 8.72 -18.00
N ALA A 184 14.17 7.55 -17.42
CA ALA A 184 12.83 6.99 -17.47
C ALA A 184 11.79 7.82 -16.68
N GLY A 185 12.24 8.75 -15.83
CA GLY A 185 11.37 9.64 -15.06
C GLY A 185 10.61 8.94 -13.94
N ILE A 186 11.21 7.92 -13.33
CA ILE A 186 10.64 7.14 -12.22
C ILE A 186 10.85 7.91 -10.92
N ASP A 187 9.85 7.92 -10.04
CA ASP A 187 10.04 8.40 -8.67
C ASP A 187 10.95 7.44 -7.91
N VAL A 188 12.03 7.95 -7.32
CA VAL A 188 13.01 7.14 -6.60
C VAL A 188 13.33 7.75 -5.24
N ILE A 189 13.15 6.96 -4.19
CA ILE A 189 13.78 7.20 -2.89
C ILE A 189 15.12 6.47 -2.87
N TRP A 190 16.17 7.21 -3.21
CA TRP A 190 17.54 6.70 -3.20
C TRP A 190 18.01 6.39 -1.78
N GLY A 191 18.61 5.22 -1.60
CA GLY A 191 19.41 4.88 -0.44
C GLY A 191 20.86 5.36 -0.58
N ASP A 192 21.63 5.20 0.48
CA ASP A 192 23.05 5.50 0.53
C ASP A 192 23.74 4.53 1.49
N ALA A 193 24.75 3.82 1.00
CA ALA A 193 25.52 2.84 1.77
C ALA A 193 26.19 3.44 3.02
N ASN A 194 26.51 4.74 3.00
CA ASN A 194 27.26 5.42 4.04
C ASN A 194 26.38 6.32 4.91
N LYS A 195 25.13 6.56 4.51
CA LYS A 195 24.25 7.52 5.18
C LYS A 195 22.86 6.95 5.34
N LYS A 196 22.37 6.96 6.59
CA LYS A 196 21.00 6.57 6.87
C LYS A 196 19.99 7.48 6.15
N VAL A 197 19.07 6.85 5.43
CA VAL A 197 17.91 7.49 4.80
C VAL A 197 16.65 7.17 5.61
N ASP A 198 15.77 8.15 5.76
CA ASP A 198 14.42 7.95 6.32
C ASP A 198 13.48 7.52 5.18
N PHE A 199 13.58 6.25 4.80
CA PHE A 199 12.79 5.67 3.72
C PHE A 199 11.28 5.76 3.97
N THR A 200 10.86 5.56 5.21
CA THR A 200 9.44 5.61 5.58
C THR A 200 8.84 6.99 5.30
N SER A 201 9.50 8.06 5.76
CA SER A 201 9.02 9.43 5.54
C SER A 201 9.09 9.85 4.07
N ALA A 202 10.15 9.48 3.37
CA ALA A 202 10.30 9.80 1.95
C ALA A 202 9.29 9.06 1.08
N LEU A 203 9.00 7.79 1.40
CA LEU A 203 7.99 7.01 0.69
C LEU A 203 6.58 7.56 0.94
N ALA A 204 6.22 7.88 2.19
CA ALA A 204 4.94 8.49 2.51
C ALA A 204 4.74 9.82 1.76
N GLU A 205 5.74 10.71 1.76
CA GLU A 205 5.69 11.98 1.03
C GLU A 205 5.61 11.81 -0.48
N THR A 206 6.12 10.69 -1.02
CA THR A 206 5.98 10.35 -2.44
C THR A 206 4.58 9.86 -2.74
N LEU A 207 4.05 8.92 -1.95
CA LEU A 207 2.69 8.41 -2.10
C LEU A 207 1.63 9.50 -1.93
N ASP A 208 1.82 10.44 -0.99
CA ASP A 208 0.93 11.60 -0.78
C ASP A 208 0.79 12.50 -2.02
N ARG A 209 1.72 12.43 -2.98
CA ARG A 209 1.69 13.22 -4.23
C ARG A 209 1.20 12.42 -5.43
N ARG A 210 0.82 11.16 -5.25
CA ARG A 210 0.51 10.19 -6.32
C ARG A 210 -0.97 9.81 -6.33
N ASP A 211 -1.83 10.79 -6.53
CA ASP A 211 -3.29 10.62 -6.65
C ASP A 211 -3.71 9.68 -7.81
N ASP A 212 -2.79 9.42 -8.74
CA ASP A 212 -2.94 8.49 -9.85
C ASP A 212 -2.84 7.00 -9.42
N ILE A 213 -2.28 6.72 -8.24
CA ILE A 213 -2.14 5.39 -7.65
C ILE A 213 -3.24 5.17 -6.61
N GLN A 214 -4.19 4.29 -6.90
CA GLN A 214 -5.27 3.91 -5.96
C GLN A 214 -5.09 2.51 -5.39
N GLU A 215 -4.33 1.67 -6.09
CA GLU A 215 -3.94 0.33 -5.67
C GLU A 215 -2.45 0.17 -5.96
N ALA A 216 -1.75 -0.66 -5.20
CA ALA A 216 -0.33 -0.92 -5.42
C ALA A 216 -0.04 -2.42 -5.43
N HIS A 217 0.71 -2.86 -6.43
CA HIS A 217 1.51 -4.08 -6.33
C HIS A 217 2.80 -3.72 -5.57
N ILE A 218 3.12 -4.48 -4.52
CA ILE A 218 4.33 -4.27 -3.74
C ILE A 218 5.31 -5.40 -4.07
N HIS A 219 6.41 -5.04 -4.72
CA HIS A 219 7.59 -5.87 -4.83
C HIS A 219 8.46 -5.59 -3.61
N PHE A 220 8.77 -6.63 -2.85
CA PHE A 220 9.63 -6.56 -1.68
C PHE A 220 10.78 -7.54 -1.90
N ASP A 221 11.88 -7.06 -2.48
CA ASP A 221 13.14 -7.80 -2.43
C ASP A 221 13.67 -7.71 -1.00
N LEU A 222 14.09 -8.84 -0.46
CA LEU A 222 14.65 -8.88 0.88
C LEU A 222 16.00 -8.16 0.96
N ASP A 223 16.73 -7.96 -0.14
CA ASP A 223 17.98 -7.18 -0.12
C ASP A 223 17.77 -5.65 0.00
N VAL A 224 16.51 -5.19 -0.05
CA VAL A 224 16.17 -3.83 0.37
C VAL A 224 16.50 -3.61 1.85
N LEU A 225 16.52 -4.68 2.63
CA LEU A 225 16.92 -4.67 4.04
C LEU A 225 18.42 -4.38 4.18
N ASP A 226 18.78 -3.79 5.31
CA ASP A 226 20.18 -3.55 5.64
C ASP A 226 20.94 -4.87 5.83
N ASP A 227 22.17 -4.93 5.32
CA ASP A 227 23.00 -6.15 5.35
C ASP A 227 23.34 -6.61 6.79
N SER A 228 23.26 -5.71 7.78
CA SER A 228 23.40 -6.04 9.20
C SER A 228 22.32 -6.98 9.74
N LEU A 229 21.17 -7.10 9.06
CA LEU A 229 20.09 -8.01 9.43
C LEU A 229 20.30 -9.44 8.94
N GLY A 230 21.25 -9.64 8.03
CA GLY A 230 21.57 -10.91 7.43
C GLY A 230 21.65 -10.84 5.91
N ARG A 231 22.28 -11.86 5.32
CA ARG A 231 22.42 -12.00 3.88
C ARG A 231 21.34 -12.94 3.36
N VAL A 232 20.38 -12.38 2.64
CA VAL A 232 19.22 -13.09 2.08
C VAL A 232 19.47 -13.61 0.66
N ASN A 233 20.42 -13.00 -0.04
CA ASN A 233 20.92 -13.41 -1.34
C ASN A 233 22.44 -13.06 -1.44
N GLU A 234 23.03 -13.20 -2.63
CA GLU A 234 24.45 -12.91 -2.88
C GLU A 234 24.75 -11.42 -3.16
N PHE A 235 23.72 -10.57 -3.15
CA PHE A 235 23.78 -9.13 -3.45
C PHE A 235 23.36 -8.27 -2.24
N PRO A 236 23.89 -8.49 -1.03
CA PRO A 236 23.55 -7.66 0.11
C PRO A 236 24.12 -6.25 -0.06
N SER A 237 23.33 -5.23 0.31
CA SER A 237 23.77 -3.84 0.24
C SER A 237 23.57 -3.11 1.58
N PRO A 238 24.61 -2.44 2.13
CA PRO A 238 24.49 -1.69 3.38
C PRO A 238 23.63 -0.42 3.22
N GLY A 239 23.18 0.16 4.33
CA GLY A 239 22.36 1.38 4.35
C GLY A 239 20.89 1.13 3.98
N GLY A 240 20.40 -0.09 4.18
CA GLY A 240 19.05 -0.53 3.82
C GLY A 240 18.00 -0.30 4.91
N PHE A 241 16.84 -0.92 4.74
CA PHE A 241 15.75 -0.85 5.71
C PHE A 241 16.09 -1.65 6.98
N LEU A 242 15.82 -1.04 8.15
CA LEU A 242 15.80 -1.76 9.43
C LEU A 242 14.37 -2.20 9.77
N PRO A 243 14.15 -3.14 10.72
CA PRO A 243 12.82 -3.66 11.03
C PRO A 243 11.80 -2.57 11.40
N LYS A 244 12.24 -1.51 12.07
CA LYS A 244 11.40 -0.36 12.41
C LYS A 244 10.95 0.45 11.19
N ASP A 245 11.79 0.50 10.16
CA ASP A 245 11.51 1.25 8.94
C ASP A 245 10.45 0.48 8.13
N VAL A 246 10.53 -0.85 8.08
CA VAL A 246 9.53 -1.76 7.47
C VAL A 246 8.18 -1.69 8.18
N MET A 247 8.15 -1.74 9.51
CA MET A 247 6.88 -1.57 10.26
C MET A 247 6.25 -0.19 10.07
N GLY A 248 7.07 0.82 9.73
CA GLY A 248 6.60 2.16 9.37
C GLY A 248 5.99 2.23 7.96
N VAL A 249 6.38 1.33 7.05
CA VAL A 249 5.81 1.27 5.69
C VAL A 249 4.38 0.71 5.80
N GLY A 250 3.39 1.58 5.63
CA GLY A 250 1.97 1.21 5.70
C GLY A 250 1.25 1.65 6.98
N THR A 251 1.97 2.09 8.01
CA THR A 251 1.35 3.02 8.97
C THR A 251 1.13 4.34 8.25
N PRO A 252 -0.10 4.91 8.25
CA PRO A 252 -0.26 6.28 7.84
C PRO A 252 0.71 7.10 8.67
N HIS A 253 1.72 7.68 8.03
CA HIS A 253 2.48 8.71 8.71
C HIS A 253 1.43 9.70 9.18
N GLN A 254 1.40 9.95 10.48
CA GLN A 254 0.73 11.13 11.00
C GLN A 254 1.22 12.24 10.11
N HIS A 255 0.35 12.75 9.21
CA HIS A 255 0.67 13.79 8.26
C HIS A 255 1.60 14.75 8.98
N LYS A 256 2.84 14.90 8.49
CA LYS A 256 3.81 15.85 9.06
C LYS A 256 2.98 17.06 9.45
N GLN A 257 2.88 17.37 10.75
CA GLN A 257 2.26 18.60 11.20
C GLN A 257 3.00 19.71 10.46
N ARG A 258 2.42 20.20 9.36
CA ARG A 258 2.94 21.35 8.63
C ARG A 258 2.83 22.47 9.65
N ARG A 259 3.96 22.88 10.21
CA ARG A 259 4.06 23.77 11.38
C ARG A 259 3.67 25.22 11.08
N GLU A 260 3.14 25.52 9.90
CA GLU A 260 2.62 26.85 9.61
C GLU A 260 1.16 26.94 10.02
N PRO A 261 0.80 27.86 10.94
CA PRO A 261 -0.59 28.09 11.31
C PRO A 261 -1.40 28.46 10.07
N GLN A 262 -2.53 27.76 9.88
CA GLN A 262 -3.48 28.12 8.83
C GLN A 262 -4.02 29.54 9.06
N GLN A 263 -3.99 30.37 8.01
CA GLN A 263 -4.58 31.70 8.04
C GLN A 263 -6.12 31.62 8.13
N LEU A 264 -6.72 32.52 8.92
CA LEU A 264 -8.11 32.52 9.37
C LEU A 264 -9.16 32.54 8.25
N ASP A 265 -8.78 33.01 7.06
CA ASP A 265 -9.63 33.26 5.90
C ASP A 265 -9.37 32.29 4.73
N GLN A 266 -8.48 31.31 4.90
CA GLN A 266 -8.24 30.29 3.89
C GLN A 266 -9.08 29.03 4.11
N LYS A 267 -9.44 28.35 3.00
CA LYS A 267 -10.09 27.03 3.03
C LYS A 267 -9.25 26.06 3.84
N SER A 268 -9.87 25.32 4.78
CA SER A 268 -9.13 24.35 5.58
C SER A 268 -8.47 23.31 4.68
N TRP A 269 -7.14 23.23 4.69
CA TRP A 269 -6.43 22.23 3.87
C TRP A 269 -6.79 20.82 4.32
N TYR A 270 -7.13 20.65 5.60
CA TYR A 270 -7.57 19.39 6.19
C TYR A 270 -8.93 18.91 5.63
N SER A 271 -9.79 19.82 5.16
CA SER A 271 -11.11 19.47 4.61
C SER A 271 -11.15 19.34 3.09
N ILE A 272 -10.01 19.52 2.40
CA ILE A 272 -9.89 19.36 0.94
C ILE A 272 -9.58 17.90 0.58
N ASP A 273 -8.75 17.20 1.36
CA ASP A 273 -8.25 15.84 1.00
C ASP A 273 -9.11 14.68 1.50
N LYS A 274 -10.04 14.93 2.42
CA LYS A 274 -11.05 13.94 2.82
C LYS A 274 -12.42 14.57 2.59
N TYR A 275 -13.37 13.81 2.04
CA TYR A 275 -14.79 14.19 1.93
C TYR A 275 -15.46 14.37 3.32
N ALA A 276 -14.89 15.20 4.18
CA ALA A 276 -15.34 15.51 5.52
C ALA A 276 -16.25 16.74 5.48
N LEU A 277 -17.35 16.70 6.23
CA LEU A 277 -18.17 17.89 6.55
C LEU A 277 -17.74 18.31 7.97
N PHE A 278 -17.13 19.48 8.24
CA PHE A 278 -17.53 20.90 8.05
C PHE A 278 -18.35 21.56 9.19
N SER A 279 -18.42 20.99 10.42
CA SER A 279 -18.49 21.71 11.73
C SER A 279 -19.31 20.96 12.81
N LEU A 280 -18.85 21.02 14.06
CA LEU A 280 -19.62 20.78 15.29
C LEU A 280 -19.35 21.93 16.26
N ALA A 281 -20.40 22.59 16.77
CA ALA A 281 -20.27 23.65 17.77
C ALA A 281 -20.44 23.07 19.19
N ALA A 282 -19.33 22.85 19.89
CA ALA A 282 -19.37 22.52 21.31
C ALA A 282 -19.28 23.81 22.14
N SER A 283 -20.37 24.22 22.79
CA SER A 283 -20.45 25.48 23.55
C SER A 283 -19.73 25.47 24.90
N ARG A 284 -19.10 24.34 25.30
CA ARG A 284 -18.30 24.24 26.53
C ARG A 284 -17.06 23.37 26.35
N LYS A 285 -15.90 23.89 26.76
CA LYS A 285 -14.58 23.23 26.72
C LYS A 285 -14.55 21.86 27.43
N ALA A 286 -15.41 21.65 28.43
CA ALA A 286 -15.51 20.39 29.17
C ALA A 286 -16.08 19.21 28.36
N LEU A 287 -16.75 19.47 27.24
CA LEU A 287 -17.29 18.42 26.36
C LEU A 287 -16.26 17.94 25.31
N HIS A 288 -15.11 18.59 25.23
CA HIS A 288 -14.05 18.27 24.26
C HIS A 288 -13.58 16.81 24.34
N PRO A 289 -13.23 16.25 25.53
CA PRO A 289 -12.70 14.88 25.59
C PRO A 289 -13.75 13.82 25.23
N ILE A 290 -15.02 14.10 25.54
CA ILE A 290 -16.13 13.20 25.23
C ILE A 290 -16.43 13.19 23.73
N ALA A 291 -16.38 14.36 23.10
CA ALA A 291 -16.49 14.48 21.65
C ALA A 291 -15.33 13.75 20.97
N GLU A 292 -14.09 13.96 21.44
CA GLU A 292 -12.90 13.27 20.94
C GLU A 292 -13.04 11.74 20.97
N ASP A 293 -13.50 11.18 22.10
CA ASP A 293 -13.76 9.74 22.28
C ASP A 293 -14.84 9.17 21.33
N ILE A 294 -15.85 9.97 20.98
CA ILE A 294 -16.91 9.59 20.03
C ILE A 294 -16.43 9.70 18.58
N LEU A 295 -15.56 10.67 18.28
CA LEU A 295 -15.26 11.16 16.93
C LEU A 295 -14.04 10.48 16.28
N TYR A 296 -13.18 9.81 17.06
CA TYR A 296 -12.02 9.05 16.55
C TYR A 296 -12.37 7.85 15.65
N HIS A 297 -13.67 7.59 15.43
CA HIS A 297 -14.15 6.55 14.53
C HIS A 297 -14.62 7.01 13.15
N ASP A 298 -14.59 8.31 12.78
CA ASP A 298 -14.69 8.77 11.37
C ASP A 298 -14.71 10.33 11.17
N PHE A 299 -14.39 11.15 12.18
CA PHE A 299 -14.55 12.62 12.09
C PHE A 299 -13.40 13.42 12.73
N ALA A 300 -13.10 14.61 12.19
CA ALA A 300 -12.12 15.57 12.73
C ALA A 300 -12.76 16.94 13.06
N PRO A 301 -12.33 17.63 14.13
CA PRO A 301 -12.91 18.89 14.54
C PRO A 301 -12.40 20.11 13.74
N GLY A 302 -13.28 21.07 13.48
CA GLY A 302 -12.94 22.43 13.04
C GLY A 302 -13.35 23.45 14.10
N TYR A 303 -12.51 24.46 14.35
CA TYR A 303 -12.79 25.59 15.26
C TYR A 303 -13.33 26.80 14.48
N GLY A 304 -14.31 27.51 15.05
CA GLY A 304 -14.80 28.81 14.53
C GLY A 304 -16.29 29.08 14.80
N ASN A 305 -16.68 30.35 14.78
CA ASN A 305 -18.06 30.87 14.98
C ASN A 305 -19.03 30.36 13.90
N SER A 306 -19.44 29.10 14.02
CA SER A 306 -20.32 28.40 13.09
C SER A 306 -21.73 28.99 12.96
N GLU A 307 -22.11 29.87 13.89
CA GLU A 307 -23.39 30.60 13.88
C GLU A 307 -23.52 31.59 12.71
N LEU A 308 -22.40 32.00 12.10
CA LEU A 308 -22.36 32.91 10.94
C LEU A 308 -22.17 32.19 9.60
N SER A 309 -22.00 30.87 9.58
CA SER A 309 -21.75 30.14 8.34
C SER A 309 -23.05 29.66 7.68
N GLU A 310 -23.34 30.17 6.48
CA GLU A 310 -24.44 29.71 5.64
C GLU A 310 -24.13 28.38 4.92
N LEU A 311 -22.87 27.95 4.92
CA LEU A 311 -22.37 26.80 4.15
C LEU A 311 -22.63 25.44 4.80
N TYR A 312 -23.05 25.38 6.06
CA TYR A 312 -23.08 24.13 6.84
C TYR A 312 -24.50 23.77 7.30
N THR A 313 -25.00 22.58 6.89
CA THR A 313 -26.31 22.03 7.26
C THR A 313 -26.17 20.64 7.92
N TYR A 314 -27.02 20.33 8.90
CA TYR A 314 -26.84 19.18 9.82
C TYR A 314 -27.36 17.81 9.29
N GLY A 315 -28.19 17.77 8.24
CA GLY A 315 -28.60 16.57 7.50
C GLY A 315 -28.95 15.29 8.29
N HIS A 316 -28.80 14.12 7.66
CA HIS A 316 -29.05 12.78 8.26
C HIS A 316 -28.02 12.36 9.34
N ARG A 317 -27.06 13.22 9.68
CA ARG A 317 -25.88 12.89 10.49
C ARG A 317 -26.12 13.03 11.99
N LEU A 318 -27.07 13.90 12.40
CA LEU A 318 -27.56 13.96 13.77
C LEU A 318 -28.11 12.60 14.22
N ASN A 319 -28.83 11.90 13.34
CA ASN A 319 -29.36 10.57 13.65
C ASN A 319 -28.26 9.52 13.90
N GLN A 320 -27.11 9.61 13.21
CA GLN A 320 -26.00 8.69 13.43
C GLN A 320 -25.29 8.99 14.75
N PHE A 321 -25.07 10.27 15.07
CA PHE A 321 -24.53 10.69 16.36
C PHE A 321 -25.42 10.21 17.52
N MET A 322 -26.74 10.44 17.43
CA MET A 322 -27.69 10.01 18.46
C MET A 322 -27.73 8.47 18.60
N ARG A 323 -27.58 7.72 17.50
CA ARG A 323 -27.48 6.25 17.54
C ARG A 323 -26.21 5.77 18.25
N THR A 324 -25.07 6.42 18.01
CA THR A 324 -23.80 6.05 18.64
C THR A 324 -23.82 6.34 20.13
N VAL A 325 -24.27 7.54 20.53
CA VAL A 325 -24.47 7.87 21.96
C VAL A 325 -25.48 6.92 22.61
N GLY A 326 -26.60 6.60 21.94
CA GLY A 326 -27.59 5.67 22.46
C GLY A 326 -27.11 4.21 22.61
N ARG A 327 -26.06 3.80 21.87
CA ARG A 327 -25.49 2.45 21.92
C ARG A 327 -24.31 2.32 22.88
N ARG A 328 -23.62 3.41 23.20
CA ARG A 328 -22.43 3.44 24.08
C ARG A 328 -22.80 4.05 25.44
N LYS A 329 -23.17 3.18 26.40
CA LYS A 329 -23.57 3.59 27.76
C LYS A 329 -22.52 4.45 28.45
N ASP A 330 -21.24 4.11 28.29
CA ASP A 330 -20.09 4.84 28.82
C ASP A 330 -19.95 6.27 28.28
N LEU A 331 -20.47 6.53 27.07
CA LEU A 331 -20.50 7.85 26.46
C LEU A 331 -21.81 8.58 26.79
N ALA A 332 -22.94 7.87 26.79
CA ALA A 332 -24.24 8.39 27.20
C ALA A 332 -24.20 8.96 28.63
N GLU A 333 -23.53 8.29 29.57
CA GLU A 333 -23.38 8.75 30.96
C GLU A 333 -22.61 10.07 31.09
N LYS A 334 -21.74 10.37 30.11
CA LYS A 334 -20.95 11.60 30.07
C LYS A 334 -21.69 12.74 29.35
N VAL A 335 -22.65 12.43 28.49
CA VAL A 335 -23.44 13.41 27.72
C VAL A 335 -24.65 13.85 28.54
N ARG A 336 -24.48 14.95 29.28
CA ARG A 336 -25.54 15.49 30.15
C ARG A 336 -26.61 16.31 29.42
N MET A 337 -26.26 16.96 28.30
CA MET A 337 -27.17 17.85 27.58
C MET A 337 -26.74 18.00 26.12
N ILE A 338 -27.70 17.96 25.20
CA ILE A 338 -27.48 18.20 23.77
C ILE A 338 -28.37 19.37 23.36
N PHE A 339 -27.77 20.44 22.83
CA PHE A 339 -28.50 21.59 22.29
C PHE A 339 -28.69 21.41 20.78
N VAL A 340 -29.93 21.44 20.33
CA VAL A 340 -30.26 21.44 18.90
C VAL A 340 -30.94 22.77 18.58
N HIS A 341 -30.25 23.63 17.83
CA HIS A 341 -30.82 24.88 17.34
C HIS A 341 -31.46 24.67 15.97
N ALA A 342 -32.70 25.11 15.81
CA ALA A 342 -33.33 25.24 14.49
C ALA A 342 -32.84 26.55 13.83
N LYS A 343 -32.41 26.48 12.57
CA LYS A 343 -31.87 27.66 11.85
C LYS A 343 -33.03 28.58 11.41
N HIS A 344 -33.04 29.78 12.00
CA HIS A 344 -33.69 31.08 11.67
C HIS A 344 -34.98 31.14 10.82
N SER A 345 -36.00 31.90 11.18
CA SER A 345 -36.01 33.35 11.46
C SER A 345 -37.33 33.77 12.14
N ASN A 346 -37.37 34.96 12.73
CA ASN A 346 -38.49 35.57 13.48
C ASN A 346 -38.71 35.11 14.93
N THR A 347 -38.93 36.14 15.75
CA THR A 347 -39.46 36.14 17.11
C THR A 347 -40.65 35.22 17.25
N ASP A 348 -40.72 34.51 18.39
CA ASP A 348 -41.70 33.47 18.73
C ASP A 348 -41.38 32.08 18.15
N VAL A 349 -40.75 31.20 18.94
CA VAL A 349 -41.25 29.84 19.24
C VAL A 349 -40.37 29.16 20.29
N LYS A 350 -41.08 28.36 21.09
CA LYS A 350 -40.78 27.74 22.39
C LYS A 350 -39.58 26.79 22.36
N GLN A 351 -38.77 26.88 23.42
CA GLN A 351 -37.74 25.89 23.76
C GLN A 351 -38.32 24.47 23.79
N ILE A 352 -37.68 23.54 23.09
CA ILE A 352 -37.81 22.12 23.41
C ILE A 352 -36.69 21.80 24.40
N VAL A 353 -37.04 21.75 25.68
CA VAL A 353 -36.16 21.31 26.76
C VAL A 353 -36.28 19.79 26.86
N LEU A 354 -35.31 19.06 26.30
CA LEU A 354 -35.13 17.65 26.64
C LEU A 354 -34.26 17.58 27.90
N SER A 355 -34.95 17.39 29.03
CA SER A 355 -34.35 17.12 30.34
C SER A 355 -34.23 15.62 30.53
N LEU A 356 -33.02 15.15 30.89
CA LEU A 356 -32.86 13.91 31.65
C LEU A 356 -32.14 14.26 32.96
N LYS A 357 -32.92 14.17 34.03
CA LYS A 357 -32.55 14.26 35.44
C LYS A 357 -31.69 13.05 35.84
N GLN A 358 -30.86 13.12 36.90
CA GLN A 358 -31.14 13.72 38.21
C GLN A 358 -30.64 15.14 38.43
#